data_AF-A0A6A1VMB1-F1
#
_entry.id   AF-A0A6A1VMB1-F1
#
_cell.length_a   1.000
_cell.length_b   1.000
_cell.length_c   1.000
_cell.angle_alpha   90.00
_cell.angle_beta   90.00
_cell.angle_gamma   90.00
#
_symmetry.space_group_name_H-M   'P 1'
#
loop_
_entity.id
_entity.type
_entity.pdbx_description
1 polymer ?
#
loop_
_entity_poly.entity_id
_entity_poly.type
_entity_poly.pdbx_seq_one_letter_code
_entity_poly.pdbx_strand_id
1 'polypeptide(L)'
;MEYRTLEVNVLSATDLKDLNHFSKMGVYVVVSLSGDSQHEQKAKTNVDQHGGTSPSWNFPMKFTINESAVRQNRLILEFKLRCEQCSLGGGHW
;
A
#
# COMPACT_ATOMS: atom_id res chain seq x y z
N MET A 1 -24.86 -2.11 -14.72
CA MET A 1 -23.56 -1.79 -14.11
C MET A 1 -22.81 -3.10 -14.02
N GLU A 2 -21.81 -3.29 -14.88
CA GLU A 2 -20.98 -4.51 -14.86
C GLU A 2 -19.83 -4.28 -13.89
N TYR A 3 -19.69 -5.19 -12.92
CA TYR A 3 -18.60 -5.16 -11.94
C TYR A 3 -17.68 -6.33 -12.21
N ARG A 4 -16.37 -6.09 -12.08
CA ARG A 4 -15.32 -7.10 -12.21
C ARG A 4 -14.42 -7.08 -10.97
N THR A 5 -13.67 -8.15 -10.78
CA THR A 5 -12.67 -8.25 -9.73
C THR A 5 -11.30 -7.93 -10.29
N LEU A 6 -10.61 -6.97 -9.68
CA LEU A 6 -9.20 -6.68 -9.90
C LEU A 6 -8.39 -7.39 -8.82
N GLU A 7 -7.58 -8.37 -9.22
CA GLU A 7 -6.64 -9.03 -8.32
C GLU A 7 -5.26 -8.38 -8.44
N VAL A 8 -4.70 -8.00 -7.30
CA VAL A 8 -3.40 -7.32 -7.19
C VAL A 8 -2.56 -8.10 -6.20
N ASN A 9 -1.35 -8.49 -6.57
CA ASN A 9 -0.42 -9.10 -5.62
C ASN A 9 0.69 -8.11 -5.26
N VAL A 10 0.76 -7.71 -4.00
CA VAL A 10 1.83 -6.84 -3.50
C VAL A 10 3.00 -7.72 -3.08
N LEU A 11 4.02 -7.81 -3.95
CA LEU A 11 5.13 -8.74 -3.76
C LEU A 11 6.17 -8.20 -2.78
N SER A 12 6.86 -7.12 -3.15
CA SER A 12 7.98 -6.55 -2.41
C SER A 12 8.22 -5.10 -2.84
N ALA A 13 9.06 -4.41 -2.07
CA ALA A 13 9.71 -3.17 -2.50
C ALA A 13 11.22 -3.32 -2.30
N THR A 14 12.00 -2.59 -3.09
CA THR A 14 13.46 -2.58 -3.00
C THR A 14 13.94 -1.15 -3.08
N ASP A 15 15.17 -0.90 -2.59
CA ASP A 15 15.81 0.41 -2.64
C ASP A 15 14.95 1.53 -1.99
N LEU A 16 14.21 1.18 -0.93
CA LEU A 16 13.53 2.20 -0.14
C LEU A 16 14.59 3.10 0.46
N LYS A 17 14.42 4.42 0.26
CA LYS A 17 15.37 5.43 0.72
C LYS A 17 15.74 5.16 2.17
N ASP A 18 17.03 4.89 2.38
CA ASP A 18 17.61 4.74 3.71
C ASP A 18 17.60 6.13 4.36
N LEU A 19 16.50 6.41 5.05
CA LEU A 19 16.49 7.47 6.02
C LEU A 19 17.24 6.82 7.19
N ASN A 20 18.48 7.28 7.45
CA ASN A 20 19.48 6.78 8.42
C ASN A 20 19.01 6.54 9.88
N HIS A 21 17.69 6.50 10.12
CA HIS A 21 16.93 6.24 11.33
C HIS A 21 16.03 4.98 11.25
N PHE A 22 15.96 4.24 10.13
CA PHE A 22 15.12 3.03 9.97
C PHE A 22 15.74 1.78 10.63
N SER A 23 16.24 1.92 11.87
CA SER A 23 16.54 0.77 12.72
C SER A 23 15.27 -0.04 12.96
N LYS A 24 15.10 -1.15 12.23
CA LYS A 24 14.01 -2.13 12.38
C LYS A 24 12.60 -1.49 12.36
N MET A 25 12.32 -0.77 11.29
CA MET A 25 11.00 -0.18 11.05
C MET A 25 10.09 -1.18 10.33
N GLY A 26 8.88 -1.40 10.87
CA GLY A 26 7.91 -2.28 10.25
C GLY A 26 7.26 -1.61 9.03
N VAL A 27 7.55 -2.07 7.82
CA VAL A 27 7.03 -1.49 6.58
C VAL A 27 5.79 -2.24 6.11
N TYR A 28 4.76 -1.52 5.67
CA TYR A 28 3.58 -2.09 5.02
C TYR A 28 3.10 -1.18 3.90
N VAL A 29 2.27 -1.73 3.01
CA VAL A 29 1.67 -0.99 1.90
C VAL A 29 0.17 -0.89 2.12
N VAL A 30 -0.37 0.32 1.97
CA VAL A 30 -1.80 0.56 1.84
C VAL A 30 -2.10 0.76 0.36
N VAL A 31 -2.93 -0.11 -0.20
CA VAL A 31 -3.40 -0.03 -1.57
C VAL A 31 -4.82 0.51 -1.55
N SER A 32 -5.04 1.62 -2.26
CA SER A 32 -6.34 2.29 -2.30
C SER A 32 -6.84 2.43 -3.72
N LEU A 33 -8.10 2.08 -3.96
CA LEU A 33 -8.78 2.21 -5.24
C LEU A 33 -9.85 3.29 -5.13
N SER A 34 -9.71 4.34 -5.93
CA SER A 34 -10.63 5.48 -6.01
C SER A 34 -11.16 5.70 -7.42
N GLY A 35 -12.22 6.52 -7.56
CA GLY A 35 -12.76 6.94 -8.85
C GLY A 35 -13.97 6.16 -9.36
N ASP A 36 -14.39 5.10 -8.66
CA ASP A 36 -15.57 4.30 -9.04
C ASP A 36 -16.86 4.74 -8.33
N SER A 37 -16.80 4.86 -7.00
CA SER A 37 -17.94 5.01 -6.11
C SER A 37 -17.73 6.18 -5.14
N GLN A 38 -18.75 6.51 -4.34
CA GLN A 38 -18.63 7.48 -3.25
C GLN A 38 -17.59 7.07 -2.19
N HIS A 39 -17.18 5.81 -2.12
CA HIS A 39 -16.28 5.29 -1.10
C HIS A 39 -15.05 4.61 -1.71
N GLU A 40 -13.88 5.13 -1.34
CA GLU A 40 -12.58 4.56 -1.66
C GLU A 40 -12.42 3.16 -1.05
N GLN A 41 -12.04 2.17 -1.85
CA GLN A 41 -11.72 0.82 -1.36
C GLN A 41 -10.26 0.80 -0.88
N LYS A 42 -10.00 0.27 0.31
CA LYS A 42 -8.64 0.22 0.89
C LYS A 42 -8.32 -1.19 1.37
N ALA A 43 -7.11 -1.63 1.07
CA ALA A 43 -6.52 -2.84 1.62
C ALA A 43 -5.10 -2.53 2.09
N LYS A 44 -4.62 -3.27 3.09
CA LYS A 44 -3.25 -3.13 3.60
C LYS A 44 -2.57 -4.49 3.67
N THR A 45 -1.28 -4.54 3.39
CA THR A 45 -0.46 -5.73 3.59
C THR A 45 -0.24 -5.97 5.08
N ASN A 46 0.30 -7.15 5.40
CA ASN A 46 1.00 -7.36 6.68
C ASN A 46 2.18 -6.40 6.81
N VAL A 47 2.67 -6.23 8.04
CA VAL A 47 3.87 -5.46 8.33
C VAL A 47 5.09 -6.37 8.20
N ASP A 48 6.07 -5.94 7.41
CA ASP A 48 7.40 -6.58 7.35
C ASP A 48 8.34 -5.82 8.30
N GLN A 49 8.67 -6.45 9.43
CA GLN A 49 9.54 -5.91 10.47
C GLN A 49 11.03 -6.15 10.22
N HIS A 50 11.37 -7.02 9.27
CA HIS A 50 12.73 -7.51 9.08
C HIS A 50 13.33 -7.14 7.72
N GLY A 51 12.50 -6.81 6.73
CA GLY A 51 12.95 -6.48 5.38
C GLY A 51 13.73 -5.17 5.24
N GLY A 52 13.70 -4.28 6.24
CA GLY A 52 14.47 -3.02 6.21
C GLY A 52 14.12 -2.17 4.98
N THR A 53 15.12 -1.90 4.14
CA THR A 53 14.96 -1.17 2.87
C THR A 53 14.41 -2.02 1.73
N SER A 54 14.30 -3.34 1.93
CA SER A 54 13.84 -4.32 0.95
C SER A 54 12.72 -5.22 1.50
N PRO A 55 11.55 -4.67 1.88
CA PRO A 55 10.46 -5.44 2.45
C PRO A 55 9.78 -6.37 1.45
N SER A 56 9.30 -7.51 1.95
CA SER A 56 8.53 -8.50 1.19
C SER A 56 7.23 -8.85 1.91
N TRP A 57 6.14 -8.89 1.14
CA TRP A 57 4.80 -9.19 1.67
C TRP A 57 4.17 -10.40 1.00
N ASN A 58 4.29 -10.50 -0.33
CA ASN A 58 3.58 -11.49 -1.15
C ASN A 58 2.10 -11.60 -0.75
N PHE A 59 1.41 -10.46 -0.76
CA PHE A 59 0.06 -10.33 -0.23
C PHE A 59 -0.95 -10.08 -1.35
N PRO A 60 -1.79 -11.08 -1.70
CA PRO A 60 -2.84 -10.91 -2.69
C PRO A 60 -4.00 -10.08 -2.13
N MET A 61 -4.48 -9.14 -2.94
CA MET A 61 -5.59 -8.24 -2.66
C MET A 61 -6.60 -8.30 -3.79
N LYS A 62 -7.88 -8.10 -3.45
CA LYS A 62 -8.98 -8.07 -4.42
C LYS A 62 -9.75 -6.78 -4.26
N PHE A 63 -10.06 -6.14 -5.39
CA PHE A 63 -10.88 -4.95 -5.46
C PHE A 63 -12.02 -5.16 -6.44
N THR A 64 -13.16 -4.55 -6.17
CA THR A 64 -14.30 -4.55 -7.10
C THR A 64 -14.22 -3.29 -7.95
N ILE A 65 -14.23 -3.44 -9.27
CA ILE A 65 -14.18 -2.32 -10.23
C ILE A 65 -15.44 -2.29 -11.09
N ASN A 66 -16.03 -1.12 -11.30
CA ASN A 66 -17.06 -0.94 -12.32
C ASN A 66 -16.41 -0.80 -13.70
N GLU A 67 -16.88 -1.60 -14.64
CA GLU A 67 -16.37 -1.59 -16.01
C GLU A 67 -16.54 -0.25 -16.72
N SER A 68 -17.61 0.49 -16.42
CA SER A 68 -17.80 1.83 -17.00
C SER A 68 -16.75 2.83 -16.52
N ALA A 69 -16.33 2.76 -15.24
CA ALA A 69 -15.28 3.61 -14.69
C ALA A 69 -13.89 3.25 -15.26
N VAL A 70 -13.64 1.96 -15.53
CA VAL A 70 -12.44 1.50 -16.25
C VAL A 70 -12.41 2.06 -17.66
N ARG A 71 -13.50 1.91 -18.44
CA ARG A 71 -13.58 2.39 -19.83
C ARG A 71 -13.43 3.90 -19.95
N GLN A 72 -13.82 4.64 -18.91
CA GLN A 72 -13.67 6.08 -18.81
C GLN A 72 -12.32 6.52 -18.21
N ASN A 73 -11.43 5.57 -17.89
CA ASN A 73 -10.13 5.81 -17.26
C ASN A 73 -10.21 6.68 -15.99
N ARG A 74 -11.25 6.45 -15.18
CA ARG A 74 -11.49 7.22 -13.94
C ARG A 74 -10.91 6.56 -12.69
N LEU A 75 -10.48 5.30 -12.80
CA LEU A 75 -9.98 4.54 -11.66
C LEU A 75 -8.52 4.85 -11.37
N ILE A 76 -8.21 5.09 -10.10
CA ILE A 76 -6.83 5.31 -9.62
C ILE A 76 -6.55 4.26 -8.55
N LEU A 77 -5.53 3.45 -8.79
CA LEU A 77 -4.97 2.51 -7.83
C LEU A 77 -3.68 3.10 -7.24
N GLU A 78 -3.74 3.51 -5.98
CA GLU A 78 -2.64 4.17 -5.28
C GLU A 78 -1.97 3.20 -4.29
N PHE A 79 -0.64 3.12 -4.35
CA PHE A 79 0.17 2.34 -3.41
C PHE A 79 0.92 3.29 -2.48
N LYS A 80 0.55 3.30 -1.19
CA LYS A 80 1.19 4.12 -0.16
C LYS A 80 2.00 3.23 0.76
N LEU A 81 3.32 3.38 0.73
CA LEU A 81 4.21 2.77 1.71
C LEU A 81 4.09 3.52 3.05
N ARG A 82 4.00 2.76 4.13
CA ARG A 82 3.86 3.25 5.49
C ARG A 82 4.80 2.48 6.40
N CYS A 83 5.16 3.11 7.51
CA CYS A 83 5.92 2.49 8.57
C CYS A 83 5.09 2.49 9.86
N GLU A 84 4.99 1.34 10.52
CA GLU A 84 4.49 1.22 11.88
C GLU A 84 5.69 1.39 12.84
N GLN A 85 5.61 2.37 13.74
CA GLN A 85 6.70 2.82 14.62
C GLN A 85 7.86 3.56 13.94
N CYS A 86 7.55 4.70 13.32
CA CYS A 86 8.52 5.80 13.20
C CYS A 86 8.43 6.68 14.46
N SER A 87 8.61 6.11 15.67
CA SER A 87 8.87 6.94 16.83
C SER A 87 10.29 7.48 16.69
N LEU A 88 10.41 8.71 16.20
CA LEU A 88 11.57 9.55 16.40
C LEU A 88 11.77 9.69 17.91
N GLY A 89 12.52 8.78 18.52
CA GLY A 89 13.01 8.96 19.87
C GLY A 89 13.98 10.14 19.88
N GLY A 90 13.68 11.15 20.70
CA GLY A 90 14.70 12.07 21.21
C GLY A 90 14.61 13.50 20.70
N GLY A 91 13.85 14.32 21.43
CA GLY A 91 14.09 15.75 21.56
C GLY A 91 13.79 16.15 23.00
N HIS A 92 14.71 15.85 23.91
CA HIS A 92 14.76 16.47 25.22
C HIS A 92 15.21 17.92 24.97
N TRP A 93 14.33 18.89 25.28
CA TRP A 93 14.69 20.29 25.49
C TRP A 93 14.31 20.65 26.92
#